data_AF-A0A521ESL7-F1
#
_entry.id   AF-A0A521ESL7-F1
#
_cell.length_a   1.000
_cell.length_b   1.000
_cell.length_c   1.000
_cell.angle_alpha   90.00
_cell.angle_beta   90.00
_cell.angle_gamma   90.00
#
_symmetry.space_group_name_H-M   'P 1'
#
loop_
_entity.id
_entity.type
_entity.pdbx_description
1 polymer ?
#
loop_
_entity_poly.entity_id
_entity_poly.type
_entity_poly.pdbx_seq_one_letter_code
_entity_poly.pdbx_strand_id
1 'polypeptide(L)'
;MTYIIIVLVVATICALLLFHKHILRLIAEKKALPEVEKVLFTHKQVNKAQVLQSIHSFTNNRLSNEMAMDYFYKIKGLQMLNTGQPINFWIKTYLTTPPKIKLNYFEQVKFYETFLNYPRINKEANQTSLTKVRTHMKAPIIRKLAPQKMA
;
A
#
# COMPACT_ATOMS: atom_id res chain seq x y z
N MET A 1 15.33 -5.09 53.98
CA MET A 1 14.34 -4.25 53.27
C MET A 1 14.91 -3.61 52.01
N THR A 2 16.06 -2.92 52.09
CA THR A 2 16.72 -2.28 50.93
C THR A 2 17.01 -3.24 49.76
N TYR A 3 17.55 -4.43 50.02
CA TYR A 3 17.83 -5.42 48.97
C TYR A 3 16.58 -5.91 48.23
N ILE A 4 15.45 -6.06 48.93
CA ILE A 4 14.18 -6.48 48.32
C ILE A 4 13.67 -5.39 47.36
N ILE A 5 13.80 -4.11 47.75
CA ILE A 5 13.44 -2.97 46.92
C ILE A 5 14.30 -2.93 45.65
N ILE A 6 15.61 -3.13 45.78
CA ILE A 6 16.54 -3.14 44.63
C ILE A 6 16.18 -4.26 43.64
N VAL A 7 15.92 -5.48 44.12
CA VAL A 7 15.53 -6.61 43.27
C VAL A 7 14.22 -6.31 42.53
N LEU A 8 13.25 -5.70 43.19
CA LEU A 8 11.96 -5.35 42.60
C LEU A 8 12.11 -4.26 41.52
N VAL A 9 12.97 -3.27 41.73
CA VAL A 9 13.27 -2.23 40.73
C VAL A 9 13.98 -2.83 39.51
N VAL A 10 14.97 -3.72 39.70
CA VAL A 10 15.65 -4.37 38.58
C VAL A 10 14.70 -5.28 37.81
N ALA A 11 13.86 -6.05 38.50
CA ALA A 11 12.88 -6.93 37.87
C ALA A 11 11.86 -6.15 37.04
N THR A 12 11.37 -5.01 37.54
CA THR A 12 10.43 -4.15 36.80
C THR A 12 11.07 -3.50 35.57
N ILE A 13 12.30 -3.01 35.67
CA ILE A 13 13.04 -2.47 34.52
C ILE A 13 13.28 -3.56 33.46
N CYS A 14 13.72 -4.75 33.87
CA CYS A 14 13.90 -5.89 32.96
C CYS A 14 12.58 -6.28 32.28
N ALA A 15 11.48 -6.37 33.02
CA ALA A 15 10.17 -6.65 32.44
C ALA A 15 9.77 -5.58 31.41
N LEU A 16 9.92 -4.30 31.73
CA LEU A 16 9.63 -3.20 30.80
C LEU A 16 10.46 -3.34 29.51
N LEU A 17 11.76 -3.62 29.63
CA LEU A 17 12.66 -3.81 28.49
C LEU A 17 12.32 -5.06 27.65
N LEU A 18 11.79 -6.12 28.25
CA LEU A 18 11.37 -7.30 27.48
C LEU A 18 10.04 -7.07 26.75
N PHE A 19 9.08 -6.41 27.40
CA PHE A 19 7.74 -6.23 26.83
C PHE A 19 7.59 -5.02 25.91
N HIS A 20 8.48 -4.01 25.99
CA HIS A 20 8.33 -2.79 25.18
C HIS A 20 8.23 -3.07 23.69
N LYS A 21 8.97 -4.06 23.14
CA LYS A 21 8.93 -4.40 21.70
C LYS A 21 7.57 -4.92 21.28
N HIS A 22 6.95 -5.77 22.11
CA HIS A 22 5.62 -6.32 21.82
C HIS A 22 4.54 -5.24 21.89
N ILE A 23 4.58 -4.39 22.92
CA ILE A 23 3.64 -3.28 23.09
C ILE A 23 3.78 -2.29 21.93
N LEU A 24 5.02 -1.92 21.58
CA LEU A 24 5.31 -1.01 20.48
C LEU A 24 4.76 -1.55 19.15
N ARG A 25 4.94 -2.86 18.88
CA ARG A 25 4.42 -3.51 17.68
C ARG A 25 2.89 -3.45 17.61
N LEU A 26 2.19 -3.74 18.70
CA LEU A 26 0.73 -3.70 18.73
C LEU A 26 0.18 -2.29 18.52
N ILE A 27 0.82 -1.29 19.12
CA ILE A 27 0.45 0.12 18.92
C ILE A 27 0.72 0.55 17.47
N ALA A 28 1.88 0.15 16.92
CA ALA A 28 2.23 0.44 15.53
C ALA A 28 1.22 -0.17 14.56
N GLU A 29 0.82 -1.43 14.76
CA GLU A 29 -0.20 -2.08 13.94
C GLU A 29 -1.54 -1.32 13.98
N LYS A 30 -2.05 -1.01 15.18
CA LYS A 30 -3.31 -0.26 15.31
C LYS A 30 -3.29 1.13 14.67
N LYS A 31 -2.17 1.85 14.77
CA LYS A 31 -2.05 3.21 14.23
C LYS A 31 -1.71 3.25 12.75
N ALA A 32 -0.87 2.33 12.27
CA ALA A 32 -0.38 2.33 10.90
C ALA A 32 -1.37 1.71 9.91
N LEU A 33 -2.10 0.67 10.33
CA LEU A 33 -2.96 -0.09 9.43
C LEU A 33 -3.97 0.79 8.67
N PRO A 34 -4.71 1.72 9.31
CA PRO A 34 -5.64 2.58 8.58
C PRO A 34 -4.94 3.46 7.53
N GLU A 35 -3.73 3.94 7.82
CA GLU A 35 -2.96 4.79 6.89
C GLU A 35 -2.40 3.98 5.72
N VAL A 36 -1.87 2.79 5.98
CA VAL A 36 -1.39 1.87 4.93
C VAL A 36 -2.54 1.46 4.02
N GLU A 37 -3.70 1.13 4.60
CA GLU A 37 -4.89 0.78 3.83
C GLU A 37 -5.40 1.93 2.96
N LYS A 38 -5.46 3.15 3.51
CA LYS A 38 -5.88 4.34 2.75
C LYS A 38 -5.04 4.52 1.49
N VAL A 39 -3.72 4.31 1.58
CA VAL A 39 -2.83 4.48 0.43
C VAL A 39 -2.92 3.30 -0.54
N LEU A 40 -2.96 2.06 -0.04
CA LEU A 40 -3.03 0.86 -0.91
C LEU A 40 -4.38 0.71 -1.64
N PHE A 41 -5.46 1.29 -1.11
CA PHE A 41 -6.81 1.21 -1.68
C PHE A 41 -7.41 2.58 -2.01
N THR A 42 -6.59 3.61 -2.24
CA THR A 42 -7.09 4.97 -2.57
C THR A 42 -7.99 4.97 -3.81
N HIS A 43 -7.71 4.08 -4.76
CA HIS A 43 -8.49 3.94 -5.98
C HIS A 43 -9.60 2.91 -5.78
N LYS A 44 -10.87 3.37 -5.79
CA LYS A 44 -12.10 2.55 -5.64
C LYS A 44 -12.20 1.31 -6.56
N GLN A 45 -11.32 1.19 -7.55
CA GLN A 45 -11.28 0.08 -8.48
C GLN A 45 -10.73 -1.21 -7.84
N VAL A 46 -10.02 -1.13 -6.72
CA VAL A 46 -9.38 -2.29 -6.12
C VAL A 46 -9.99 -2.61 -4.76
N ASN A 47 -10.61 -3.78 -4.66
CA ASN A 47 -11.29 -4.23 -3.45
C ASN A 47 -10.39 -5.18 -2.65
N LYS A 48 -10.33 -5.00 -1.32
CA LYS A 48 -9.71 -5.93 -0.37
C LYS A 48 -10.15 -7.38 -0.61
N ALA A 49 -11.43 -7.60 -0.92
CA ALA A 49 -11.97 -8.93 -1.21
C ALA A 49 -11.31 -9.59 -2.43
N GLN A 50 -10.97 -8.83 -3.47
CA GLN A 50 -10.28 -9.35 -4.66
C GLN A 50 -8.84 -9.72 -4.36
N VAL A 51 -8.14 -8.88 -3.58
CA VAL A 51 -6.78 -9.18 -3.11
C VAL A 51 -6.79 -10.47 -2.30
N LEU A 52 -7.73 -10.57 -1.36
CA LEU A 52 -7.89 -11.74 -0.51
C LEU A 52 -8.16 -13.01 -1.33
N GLN A 53 -9.12 -12.95 -2.26
CA GLN A 53 -9.46 -14.06 -3.14
C GLN A 53 -8.25 -14.50 -3.99
N SER A 54 -7.47 -13.54 -4.49
CA SER A 54 -6.26 -13.82 -5.26
C SER A 54 -5.20 -14.52 -4.40
N ILE A 55 -5.02 -14.10 -3.14
CA ILE A 55 -4.08 -14.77 -2.23
C ILE A 55 -4.54 -16.20 -1.95
N HIS A 56 -5.81 -16.36 -1.59
CA HIS A 56 -6.38 -17.67 -1.29
C HIS A 56 -6.31 -18.66 -2.44
N SER A 57 -6.41 -18.18 -3.69
CA SER A 57 -6.35 -19.04 -4.87
C SER A 57 -4.98 -19.68 -5.07
N PHE A 58 -3.88 -19.00 -4.71
CA PHE A 58 -2.54 -19.58 -4.81
C PHE A 58 -2.03 -20.19 -3.50
N THR A 59 -2.62 -19.87 -2.35
CA THR A 59 -2.32 -20.52 -1.06
C THR A 59 -3.25 -21.67 -0.72
N ASN A 60 -4.18 -22.05 -1.61
CA ASN A 60 -5.21 -23.07 -1.36
C ASN A 60 -5.96 -22.86 -0.04
N ASN A 61 -6.37 -21.62 0.27
CA ASN A 61 -7.07 -21.26 1.53
C ASN A 61 -6.32 -21.65 2.83
N ARG A 62 -5.01 -21.95 2.77
CA ARG A 62 -4.21 -22.31 3.94
C ARG A 62 -4.07 -21.17 4.96
N LEU A 63 -4.15 -19.93 4.49
CA LEU A 63 -4.00 -18.75 5.33
C LEU A 63 -5.37 -18.26 5.82
N SER A 64 -5.43 -17.69 7.02
CA SER A 64 -6.60 -16.91 7.43
C SER A 64 -6.61 -15.56 6.71
N ASN A 65 -7.78 -14.91 6.68
CA ASN A 65 -7.91 -13.61 6.04
C ASN A 65 -6.97 -12.55 6.65
N GLU A 66 -6.84 -12.58 7.97
CA GLU A 66 -5.94 -11.67 8.69
C GLU A 66 -4.47 -11.89 8.32
N MET A 67 -4.05 -13.15 8.19
CA MET A 67 -2.67 -13.49 7.83
C MET A 67 -2.34 -13.15 6.38
N ALA A 68 -3.27 -13.42 5.46
CA ALA A 68 -3.14 -13.07 4.05
C ALA A 68 -3.00 -11.55 3.88
N MET A 69 -3.87 -10.76 4.55
CA MET A 69 -3.83 -9.31 4.45
C MET A 69 -2.64 -8.67 5.16
N ASP A 70 -2.24 -9.17 6.33
CA ASP A 70 -1.02 -8.69 7.01
C ASP A 70 0.22 -8.86 6.11
N TYR A 71 0.33 -10.01 5.45
CA TYR A 71 1.41 -10.25 4.48
C TYR A 71 1.34 -9.26 3.31
N PHE A 72 0.16 -9.10 2.71
CA PHE A 72 -0.03 -8.16 1.60
C PHE A 72 0.34 -6.72 1.99
N TYR A 73 -0.15 -6.23 3.13
CA TYR A 73 0.12 -4.87 3.60
C TYR A 73 1.59 -4.60 3.87
N LYS A 74 2.30 -5.57 4.46
CA LYS A 74 3.72 -5.39 4.72
C LYS A 74 4.53 -5.38 3.43
N ILE A 75 4.30 -6.33 2.53
CA ILE A 75 5.09 -6.40 1.29
C ILE A 75 4.77 -5.23 0.36
N LYS A 76 3.49 -4.87 0.17
CA LYS A 76 3.11 -3.75 -0.69
C LYS A 76 3.31 -2.39 -0.05
N GLY A 77 3.06 -2.27 1.25
CA GLY A 77 3.37 -1.06 2.00
C GLY A 77 4.87 -0.75 2.02
N LEU A 78 5.75 -1.76 2.07
CA LEU A 78 7.20 -1.55 1.99
C LEU A 78 7.62 -0.86 0.68
N GLN A 79 6.96 -1.15 -0.44
CA GLN A 79 7.24 -0.47 -1.71
C GLN A 79 6.97 1.03 -1.64
N MET A 80 6.03 1.44 -0.77
CA MET A 80 5.75 2.85 -0.52
C MET A 80 6.85 3.54 0.29
N LEU A 81 7.61 2.82 1.13
CA LEU A 81 8.71 3.40 1.89
C LEU A 81 9.81 3.99 1.00
N ASN A 82 9.97 3.46 -0.21
CA ASN A 82 11.05 3.82 -1.13
C ASN A 82 10.72 5.05 -2.01
N THR A 83 9.63 5.76 -1.74
CA THR A 83 9.15 6.90 -2.56
C THR A 83 9.75 8.25 -2.17
N GLY A 84 10.69 8.28 -1.20
CA GLY A 84 11.42 9.50 -0.82
C GLY A 84 10.63 10.51 0.02
N GLN A 85 9.38 10.22 0.35
CA GLN A 85 8.54 11.08 1.20
C GLN A 85 8.80 10.82 2.70
N PRO A 86 8.61 11.83 3.58
CA PRO A 86 8.68 11.63 5.02
C PRO A 86 7.51 10.74 5.46
N ILE A 87 7.83 9.61 6.10
CA ILE A 87 6.83 8.61 6.52
C ILE A 87 6.70 8.62 8.03
N ASN A 88 5.46 8.51 8.50
CA ASN A 88 5.14 8.44 9.92
C ASN A 88 5.91 7.29 10.60
N PHE A 89 6.49 7.57 11.77
CA PHE A 89 7.19 6.60 12.62
C PHE A 89 6.40 5.29 12.81
N TRP A 90 5.09 5.38 13.03
CA TRP A 90 4.24 4.20 13.23
C TRP A 90 4.14 3.34 11.98
N ILE A 91 4.01 3.97 10.80
CA ILE A 91 3.97 3.29 9.51
C ILE A 91 5.31 2.60 9.24
N LYS A 92 6.42 3.32 9.44
CA LYS A 92 7.76 2.76 9.30
C LYS A 92 7.94 1.54 10.20
N THR A 93 7.62 1.68 11.49
CA THR A 93 7.76 0.61 12.49
C THR A 93 6.92 -0.63 12.12
N TYR A 94 5.67 -0.42 11.71
CA TYR A 94 4.77 -1.51 11.29
C TYR A 94 5.31 -2.27 10.06
N LEU A 95 5.74 -1.54 9.02
CA LEU A 95 6.22 -2.10 7.77
C LEU A 95 7.59 -2.78 7.89
N THR A 96 8.47 -2.31 8.79
CA THR A 96 9.76 -2.96 9.06
C THR A 96 9.64 -4.21 9.92
N THR A 97 8.48 -4.44 10.55
CA THR A 97 8.24 -5.65 11.34
C THR A 97 7.94 -6.81 10.39
N PRO A 98 8.45 -8.04 10.63
CA PRO A 98 8.15 -9.18 9.78
C PRO A 98 6.64 -9.49 9.74
N PRO A 99 6.13 -10.04 8.62
CA PRO A 99 4.75 -10.51 8.52
C PRO A 99 4.48 -11.67 9.48
N LYS A 100 3.21 -11.84 9.86
CA LYS A 100 2.76 -12.94 10.74
C LYS A 100 3.01 -14.31 10.11
N ILE A 101 3.08 -14.38 8.78
CA ILE A 101 3.33 -15.60 8.01
C ILE A 101 4.45 -15.41 7.00
N LYS A 102 5.06 -16.53 6.61
CA LYS A 102 5.96 -16.62 5.47
C LYS A 102 5.28 -17.48 4.39
N LEU A 103 5.17 -16.95 3.18
CA LEU A 103 4.75 -17.72 2.02
C LEU A 103 5.84 -18.72 1.61
N ASN A 104 5.45 -19.87 1.08
CA ASN A 104 6.38 -20.78 0.42
C ASN A 104 6.94 -20.14 -0.86
N TYR A 105 8.06 -20.64 -1.38
CA TYR A 105 8.69 -20.13 -2.60
C TYR A 105 7.71 -19.99 -3.77
N PHE A 106 6.95 -21.04 -4.09
CA PHE A 106 5.96 -21.00 -5.18
C PHE A 106 4.83 -19.99 -4.94
N GLU A 107 4.37 -19.86 -3.69
CA GLU A 107 3.37 -18.86 -3.29
C GLU A 107 3.93 -17.44 -3.41
N GLN A 108 5.22 -17.24 -3.08
CA GLN A 108 5.90 -15.95 -3.23
C GLN A 108 6.02 -15.54 -4.69
N VAL A 109 6.43 -16.47 -5.57
CA VAL A 109 6.52 -16.21 -7.01
C VAL A 109 5.16 -15.77 -7.55
N LYS A 110 4.10 -16.55 -7.26
CA LYS A 110 2.73 -16.20 -7.66
C LYS A 110 2.25 -14.87 -7.08
N PHE A 111 2.59 -14.59 -5.81
CA PHE A 111 2.28 -13.31 -5.18
C PHE A 111 2.91 -12.15 -5.95
N TYR A 112 4.20 -12.25 -6.27
CA TYR A 112 4.88 -11.20 -7.02
C TYR A 112 4.35 -11.09 -8.44
N GLU A 113 4.14 -12.18 -9.18
CA GLU A 113 3.52 -12.13 -10.50
C GLU A 113 2.14 -11.44 -10.49
N THR A 114 1.31 -11.76 -9.49
CA THR A 114 -0.05 -11.22 -9.36
C THR A 114 -0.03 -9.74 -9.00
N PHE A 115 0.84 -9.35 -8.06
CA PHE A 115 0.79 -8.02 -7.47
C PHE A 115 1.92 -7.09 -7.90
N LEU A 116 2.87 -7.49 -8.76
CA LEU A 116 4.04 -6.67 -9.12
C LEU A 116 3.65 -5.24 -9.50
N ASN A 117 2.62 -5.13 -10.36
CA ASN A 117 2.09 -3.88 -10.90
C ASN A 117 0.84 -3.39 -10.15
N TYR A 118 0.71 -3.72 -8.86
CA TYR A 118 -0.38 -3.26 -8.02
C TYR A 118 -0.16 -1.82 -7.53
N PRO A 119 -1.20 -0.95 -7.53
CA PRO A 119 -2.49 -1.16 -8.18
C PRO A 119 -2.33 -1.08 -9.70
N ARG A 120 -3.03 -1.93 -10.47
CA ARG A 120 -3.06 -1.81 -11.93
C ARG A 120 -3.72 -0.47 -12.27
N ILE A 121 -2.91 0.56 -12.50
CA ILE A 121 -3.37 1.80 -13.11
C ILE A 121 -3.68 1.44 -14.56
N ASN A 122 -4.93 1.09 -14.85
CA ASN A 122 -5.39 0.95 -16.23
C ASN A 122 -5.23 2.32 -16.90
N LYS A 123 -4.14 2.50 -17.66
CA LYS A 123 -3.85 3.72 -18.43
C LYS A 123 -4.93 4.03 -19.49
N GLU A 124 -5.87 3.13 -19.72
CA GLU A 124 -6.95 3.27 -20.70
C GLU A 124 -8.02 4.30 -20.29
N ALA A 125 -8.19 4.61 -18.99
CA ALA A 125 -9.18 5.61 -18.56
C ALA A 125 -8.77 7.07 -18.87
N ASN A 126 -7.50 7.34 -19.19
CA ASN A 126 -7.00 8.68 -19.52
C ASN A 126 -6.91 8.99 -21.02
N GLN A 127 -7.14 8.01 -21.90
CA GLN A 127 -7.19 8.27 -23.35
C GLN A 127 -8.57 8.77 -23.81
N THR A 128 -9.65 8.43 -23.11
CA THR A 128 -11.00 8.88 -23.46
C THR A 128 -11.22 10.37 -23.18
N SER A 129 -10.52 10.94 -22.20
CA SER A 129 -10.58 12.37 -21.89
C SER A 129 -9.73 13.23 -22.83
N LEU A 130 -8.53 12.78 -23.22
CA LEU A 130 -7.68 13.50 -24.18
C LEU A 130 -8.22 13.45 -25.62
N THR A 131 -8.92 12.37 -26.00
CA THR A 131 -9.54 12.28 -27.33
C THR A 131 -10.77 13.20 -27.46
N LYS A 132 -11.54 13.40 -26.38
CA LYS A 132 -12.67 14.35 -26.34
C LYS A 132 -12.24 15.81 -26.40
N VAL A 133 -11.07 16.16 -25.86
CA VAL A 133 -10.50 17.51 -26.00
C VAL A 133 -9.97 17.76 -27.42
N ARG A 134 -9.44 16.73 -28.08
CA ARG A 134 -8.90 16.85 -29.45
C ARG A 134 -9.97 16.92 -30.54
N THR A 135 -11.17 16.37 -30.32
CA THR A 135 -12.31 16.50 -31.23
C THR A 135 -13.03 17.84 -31.11
N HIS A 136 -12.93 18.55 -29.97
CA HIS A 136 -13.48 19.91 -29.82
C HIS A 136 -12.55 21.03 -30.31
N MET A 137 -11.28 20.76 -30.60
CA MET A 137 -10.33 21.75 -31.16
C MET A 137 -10.15 21.68 -32.69
N LYS A 138 -10.91 20.83 -33.40
CA LYS A 138 -10.81 20.70 -34.86
C LYS A 138 -12.14 20.94 -35.56
N ALA A 139 -12.53 22.21 -35.68
CA ALA A 139 -13.19 22.77 -36.86
C ALA A 139 -13.26 24.32 -36.73
N PRO A 140 -13.34 25.09 -37.83
CA PRO A 140 -12.39 25.11 -38.93
C PRO A 140 -11.90 26.55 -39.18
N ILE A 141 -10.59 26.74 -39.37
CA ILE A 141 -10.05 28.00 -39.90
C ILE A 141 -10.45 28.06 -41.39
N ILE A 142 -11.63 28.59 -41.69
CA ILE A 142 -12.08 28.90 -43.05
C ILE A 142 -12.06 30.42 -43.23
N ARG A 143 -10.91 30.88 -43.71
CA ARG A 143 -10.76 31.62 -44.98
C ARG A 143 -11.82 32.69 -45.29
N LYS A 144 -11.54 33.92 -44.87
CA LYS A 144 -12.10 35.19 -45.36
C LYS A 144 -11.04 36.25 -45.03
N LEU A 145 -10.45 37.06 -45.90
CA LEU A 145 -10.62 37.39 -47.31
C LEU A 145 -9.21 37.70 -47.86
N ALA A 146 -8.92 37.29 -49.10
CA ALA A 146 -7.86 37.91 -49.90
C ALA A 146 -8.46 39.05 -50.76
N PRO A 147 -7.66 40.05 -51.18
CA PRO A 147 -8.14 41.32 -51.74
C PRO A 147 -8.19 41.38 -53.28
N GLN A 148 -8.79 42.48 -53.78
CA GLN A 148 -8.66 43.12 -55.11
C GLN A 148 -9.31 42.49 -56.36
N LYS A 149 -10.16 43.29 -57.04
CA LYS A 149 -9.89 44.03 -58.31
C LYS A 149 -11.16 44.81 -58.70
N MET A 150 -11.13 46.15 -58.78
CA MET A 150 -11.02 46.98 -60.01
C MET A 150 -11.63 46.36 -61.28
N ALA A 151 -12.80 46.88 -61.67
CA ALA A 151 -13.14 47.43 -63.00
C ALA A 151 -14.50 48.12 -62.90
#